data_AF-A0ABD1A5B0-F1
#
_entry.id   AF-A0ABD1A5B0-F1
#
_cell.length_a   1.000
_cell.length_b   1.000
_cell.length_c   1.000
_cell.angle_alpha   90.00
_cell.angle_beta   90.00
_cell.angle_gamma   90.00
#
_symmetry.space_group_name_H-M   'P 1'
#
loop_
_entity.id
_entity.type
_entity.pdbx_description
1 polymer ?
#
loop_
_entity_poly.entity_id
_entity_poly.type
_entity_poly.pdbx_seq_one_letter_code
_entity_poly.pdbx_strand_id
1 'polypeptide(L)'
;MGLRLRLRIPPHKSSPRSPSYLLLCVLALSFFSFTALLLYKVDDFVAQTKTLAGHNLEPTPWHVFPRKSFSEASKHSQAYRILQCSYFSCPYNAVVQPKSLQSDSGSSRRRTQQSQCPDFFRWIHRDLEPWAETGVTKEHVKRAKANAAFRVVILSGKLYVDLYYACVQSRMMFTIWGILQLLNKYPGMVPDVDMMFDCMDKPIINRTESIPTPLFRYCTNEAHLDIPFPDWSFWGWSETNLRPWEEEFGDIKQGSRRSSWDNKQPRAYWKGNPDVVSPIRMELMKCNHSRLWGAQIMRQNWEEEAKGGFEQSKLANQCNHRYKIYAEGYAWSVSLKYILSCGSMTLIISPEYEDFFSRGLLPRENYWPVSPTDLCPSIKYAVDWGNANPSDAERIGKRGQSYMESISMNRVYDYMLHLITEYSKLQKFKPEKPSSAKEVCAGSLLCFAEQKERDLLERSRVVVPSLDRPCQLPDADRNRLERLIQQKKKTIENVRYMEMKRTERGSR
;
A
#
# COMPACT_ATOMS: atom_id res chain seq x y z
N MET A 1 22.23 115.46 31.57
CA MET A 1 23.53 114.80 31.31
C MET A 1 23.43 113.39 31.87
N GLY A 2 23.69 112.28 31.20
CA GLY A 2 24.19 111.96 29.86
C GLY A 2 24.21 110.42 29.77
N LEU A 3 23.93 109.90 28.56
CA LEU A 3 23.52 108.54 28.21
C LEU A 3 24.46 107.38 28.62
N ARG A 4 23.84 106.22 28.90
CA ARG A 4 24.46 104.87 28.86
C ARG A 4 24.48 104.33 27.43
N LEU A 5 25.65 103.89 26.94
CA LEU A 5 25.78 103.07 25.73
C LEU A 5 25.35 101.62 26.02
N ARG A 6 24.49 101.05 25.15
CA ARG A 6 24.26 99.60 25.02
C ARG A 6 24.93 99.10 23.74
N LEU A 7 25.88 98.18 23.88
CA LEU A 7 26.44 97.39 22.78
C LEU A 7 25.51 96.22 22.43
N ARG A 8 25.20 96.03 21.14
CA ARG A 8 24.53 94.85 20.58
C ARG A 8 25.58 93.90 19.99
N ILE A 9 25.48 92.62 20.35
CA ILE A 9 26.25 91.49 19.78
C ILE A 9 25.33 90.77 18.76
N PRO A 10 25.83 90.31 17.59
CA PRO A 10 25.03 89.56 16.62
C PRO A 10 24.92 88.06 16.98
N PRO A 11 23.85 87.35 16.58
CA PRO A 11 23.65 85.96 16.98
C PRO A 11 24.42 84.99 16.07
N HIS A 12 25.15 84.07 16.70
CA HIS A 12 25.77 82.91 16.07
C HIS A 12 24.68 81.84 15.83
N LYS A 13 24.39 81.51 14.56
CA LYS A 13 23.57 80.34 14.21
C LYS A 13 24.43 79.07 14.31
N SER A 14 24.20 78.23 15.31
CA SER A 14 24.65 76.85 15.34
C SER A 14 23.51 75.94 14.89
N SER A 15 23.67 75.30 13.73
CA SER A 15 22.77 74.22 13.29
C SER A 15 23.10 72.95 14.10
N PRO A 16 22.12 72.32 14.78
CA PRO A 16 22.36 71.08 15.50
C PRO A 16 22.57 69.94 14.49
N ARG A 17 23.73 69.29 14.53
CA ARG A 17 23.96 68.03 13.80
C ARG A 17 23.09 66.94 14.45
N SER A 18 22.08 66.44 13.72
CA SER A 18 21.34 65.25 14.13
C SER A 18 22.31 64.08 14.37
N PRO A 19 22.13 63.26 15.43
CA PRO A 19 23.03 62.14 15.68
C PRO A 19 22.83 61.08 14.58
N SER A 20 23.83 60.83 13.75
CA SER A 20 23.72 59.89 12.62
C SER A 20 23.42 58.45 13.07
N TYR A 21 23.68 58.12 14.34
CA TYR A 21 23.45 56.80 14.94
C TYR A 21 21.98 56.41 15.08
N LEU A 22 21.05 57.37 15.20
CA LEU A 22 19.63 57.06 15.37
C LEU A 22 19.03 56.39 14.12
N LEU A 23 19.40 56.87 12.93
CA LEU A 23 18.97 56.28 11.66
C LEU A 23 19.52 54.85 11.52
N LEU A 24 20.80 54.65 11.85
CA LEU A 24 21.44 53.33 11.85
C LEU A 24 20.77 52.37 12.84
N CYS A 25 20.43 52.82 14.05
CA CYS A 25 19.71 52.01 15.03
C CYS A 25 18.31 51.63 14.56
N VAL A 26 17.56 52.56 13.95
CA VAL A 26 16.21 52.29 13.41
C VAL A 26 16.29 51.30 12.24
N LEU A 27 17.25 51.47 11.34
CA LEU A 27 17.48 50.53 10.22
C LEU A 27 17.89 49.14 10.73
N ALA A 28 18.77 49.08 11.73
CA ALA A 28 19.17 47.81 12.34
C ALA A 28 17.99 47.12 13.04
N LEU A 29 17.20 47.84 13.85
CA LEU A 29 16.00 47.31 14.50
C LEU A 29 14.97 46.84 13.48
N SER A 30 14.72 47.61 12.42
CA SER A 30 13.84 47.21 11.32
C SER A 30 14.32 45.93 10.64
N PHE A 31 15.62 45.83 10.36
CA PHE A 31 16.23 44.64 9.77
C PHE A 31 16.10 43.41 10.69
N PHE A 32 16.38 43.56 11.98
CA PHE A 32 16.24 42.47 12.96
C PHE A 32 14.77 42.06 13.15
N SER A 33 13.84 43.00 13.23
CA SER A 33 12.40 42.71 13.33
C SER A 33 11.87 42.00 12.08
N PHE A 34 12.27 42.45 10.89
CA PHE A 34 11.90 41.79 9.63
C PHE A 34 12.49 40.37 9.56
N THR A 35 13.75 40.20 9.95
CA THR A 35 14.41 38.89 9.99
C THR A 35 13.71 37.96 10.97
N ALA A 36 13.38 38.43 12.18
CA ALA A 36 12.65 37.66 13.18
C ALA A 36 11.25 37.25 12.67
N LEU A 37 10.52 38.17 12.00
CA LEU A 37 9.24 37.87 11.39
C LEU A 37 9.36 36.82 10.27
N LEU A 38 10.39 36.93 9.44
CA LEU A 38 10.67 35.96 8.37
C LEU A 38 10.96 34.58 8.96
N LEU A 39 11.82 34.49 9.98
CA LEU A 39 12.12 33.25 10.69
C LEU A 39 10.86 32.64 11.30
N TYR A 40 10.04 33.45 11.98
CA TYR A 40 8.76 33.01 12.54
C TYR A 40 7.83 32.46 11.45
N LYS A 41 7.73 33.13 10.30
CA LYS A 41 6.87 32.68 9.19
C LYS A 41 7.39 31.40 8.52
N VAL A 42 8.70 31.24 8.40
CA VAL A 42 9.31 29.99 7.90
C VAL A 42 9.04 28.85 8.88
N ASP A 43 9.22 29.10 10.18
CA ASP A 43 8.97 28.11 11.24
C ASP A 43 7.50 27.68 11.27
N ASP A 44 6.58 28.64 11.22
CA ASP A 44 5.13 28.41 11.17
C ASP A 44 4.74 27.59 9.92
N PHE A 45 5.29 27.94 8.75
CA PHE A 45 5.08 27.20 7.51
C PHE A 45 5.57 25.75 7.60
N VAL A 46 6.79 25.54 8.12
CA VAL A 46 7.37 24.20 8.27
C VAL A 46 6.57 23.37 9.27
N ALA A 47 6.15 23.94 10.40
CA ALA A 47 5.40 23.22 11.43
C ALA A 47 3.98 22.83 10.99
N GLN A 48 3.35 23.62 10.12
CA GLN A 48 1.98 23.35 9.64
C GLN A 48 1.93 22.49 8.38
N THR A 49 3.02 22.40 7.61
CA THR A 49 2.96 21.73 6.30
C THR A 49 3.13 20.21 6.40
N LYS A 50 2.05 19.49 6.14
CA LYS A 50 2.04 18.02 6.04
C LYS A 50 2.68 17.54 4.74
N THR A 51 3.41 16.42 4.78
CA THR A 51 4.10 15.87 3.61
C THR A 51 3.90 14.36 3.46
N LEU A 52 4.10 13.85 2.24
CA LEU A 52 4.05 12.41 1.95
C LEU A 52 5.10 11.59 2.70
N ALA A 53 6.17 12.22 3.19
CA ALA A 53 7.18 11.57 4.01
C ALA A 53 6.72 11.36 5.48
N GLY A 54 5.61 11.98 5.90
CA GLY A 54 5.10 11.87 7.28
C GLY A 54 5.36 13.10 8.16
N HIS A 55 6.02 14.16 7.66
CA HIS A 55 6.24 15.37 8.45
C HIS A 55 4.91 16.00 8.88
N ASN A 56 4.82 16.42 10.15
CA ASN A 56 3.67 17.08 10.77
C ASN A 56 2.36 16.27 10.69
N LEU A 57 2.48 14.94 10.63
CA LEU A 57 1.37 14.01 10.67
C LEU A 57 1.43 13.18 11.93
N GLU A 58 0.29 13.12 12.62
CA GLU A 58 0.11 12.24 13.77
C GLU A 58 -0.22 10.81 13.32
N PRO A 59 0.17 9.78 14.09
CA PRO A 59 -0.36 8.42 13.89
C PRO A 59 -1.89 8.43 13.88
N THR A 60 -2.48 7.47 13.18
CA THR A 60 -3.93 7.29 13.19
C THR A 60 -4.44 6.98 14.61
N PRO A 61 -5.54 7.60 15.07
CA PRO A 61 -6.09 7.35 16.42
C PRO A 61 -6.47 5.89 16.70
N TRP A 62 -6.86 5.14 15.67
CA TRP A 62 -7.29 3.74 15.77
C TRP A 62 -6.14 2.72 15.65
N HIS A 63 -4.94 3.17 15.30
CA HIS A 63 -3.74 2.33 15.26
C HIS A 63 -2.50 3.15 15.58
N VAL A 64 -2.03 3.04 16.83
CA VAL A 64 -0.89 3.83 17.32
C VAL A 64 0.42 3.14 16.97
N PHE A 65 1.37 3.90 16.45
CA PHE A 65 2.71 3.44 16.12
C PHE A 65 3.74 4.55 16.37
N PRO A 66 5.04 4.21 16.53
CA PRO A 66 6.09 5.20 16.71
C PRO A 66 6.17 6.16 15.52
N ARG A 67 6.31 7.46 15.78
CA ARG A 67 6.49 8.46 14.73
C ARG A 67 7.82 8.22 13.99
N LYS A 68 7.83 8.45 12.67
CA LYS A 68 9.05 8.46 11.89
C LYS A 68 9.95 9.59 12.41
N SER A 69 11.17 9.25 12.81
CA SER A 69 12.19 10.25 13.10
C SER A 69 12.78 10.74 11.78
N PHE A 70 12.91 12.05 11.64
CA PHE A 70 13.59 12.67 10.51
C PHE A 70 14.96 13.13 10.97
N SER A 71 15.99 12.97 10.13
CA SER A 71 17.32 13.52 10.41
C SER A 71 17.24 15.02 10.71
N GLU A 72 18.09 15.52 11.61
CA GLU A 72 18.19 16.93 11.96
C GLU A 72 18.68 17.78 10.77
N ALA A 73 17.80 18.03 9.80
CA ALA A 73 17.99 19.06 8.81
C ALA A 73 17.71 20.42 9.48
N SER A 74 18.47 21.46 9.08
CA SER A 74 18.11 22.82 9.50
C SER A 74 16.69 23.14 9.05
N LYS A 75 15.94 23.93 9.84
CA LYS A 75 14.56 24.33 9.51
C LYS A 75 14.46 24.97 8.12
N HIS A 76 15.47 25.73 7.71
CA HIS A 76 15.56 26.31 6.36
C HIS A 76 15.69 25.26 5.26
N SER A 77 16.53 24.23 5.47
CA SER A 77 16.67 23.12 4.53
C SER A 77 15.34 22.36 4.40
N GLN A 78 14.65 22.14 5.51
CA GLN A 78 13.34 21.52 5.51
C GLN A 78 12.28 22.38 4.79
N ALA A 79 12.25 23.69 5.06
CA ALA A 79 11.38 24.64 4.37
C ALA A 79 11.60 24.62 2.86
N TYR A 80 12.87 24.70 2.43
CA TYR A 80 13.25 24.62 1.03
C TYR A 80 12.80 23.30 0.40
N ARG A 81 13.05 22.16 1.08
CA ARG A 81 12.61 20.85 0.60
C ARG A 81 11.09 20.78 0.46
N ILE A 82 10.34 21.27 1.45
CA ILE A 82 8.87 21.31 1.38
C ILE A 82 8.39 22.15 0.21
N LEU A 83 8.97 23.34 0.00
CA LEU A 83 8.61 24.22 -1.12
C LEU A 83 8.93 23.56 -2.47
N GLN A 84 10.16 23.06 -2.62
CA GLN A 84 10.64 22.42 -3.83
C GLN A 84 9.81 21.19 -4.18
N CYS A 85 9.61 20.28 -3.22
CA CYS A 85 8.91 19.03 -3.45
C CYS A 85 7.40 19.26 -3.65
N SER A 86 6.73 20.05 -2.80
CA SER A 86 5.26 20.17 -2.84
C SER A 86 4.71 21.15 -3.88
N TYR A 87 5.49 22.16 -4.29
CA TYR A 87 4.99 23.25 -5.14
C TYR A 87 5.74 23.41 -6.45
N PHE A 88 7.03 23.05 -6.51
CA PHE A 88 7.87 23.29 -7.70
C PHE A 88 8.29 22.03 -8.45
N SER A 89 7.98 20.83 -7.95
CA SER A 89 8.41 19.58 -8.60
C SER A 89 7.46 19.07 -9.68
N CYS A 90 6.19 19.46 -9.65
CA CYS A 90 5.23 19.02 -10.66
C CYS A 90 5.21 19.98 -11.85
N PRO A 91 5.36 19.47 -13.09
CA PRO A 91 5.37 20.32 -14.26
C PRO A 91 4.01 20.98 -14.44
N TYR A 92 4.02 22.26 -14.80
CA TYR A 92 2.80 23.02 -15.14
C TYR A 92 2.15 22.57 -16.45
N ASN A 93 2.69 21.53 -17.11
CA ASN A 93 2.25 21.11 -18.43
C ASN A 93 0.74 20.87 -18.46
N ALA A 94 0.09 21.53 -19.42
CA ALA A 94 -1.29 21.26 -19.77
C ALA A 94 -1.42 19.76 -20.08
N VAL A 95 -2.47 19.15 -19.52
CA VAL A 95 -2.89 17.78 -19.84
C VAL A 95 -2.76 17.60 -21.34
N VAL A 96 -1.87 16.72 -21.79
CA VAL A 96 -1.84 16.32 -23.19
C VAL A 96 -3.16 15.60 -23.40
N GLN A 97 -4.15 16.35 -23.90
CA GLN A 97 -5.35 15.78 -24.50
C GLN A 97 -4.85 14.62 -25.36
N PRO A 98 -5.36 13.39 -25.18
CA PRO A 98 -4.99 12.32 -26.09
C PRO A 98 -5.36 12.85 -27.46
N LYS A 99 -4.34 13.19 -28.29
CA LYS A 99 -4.56 13.38 -29.71
C LYS A 99 -5.33 12.14 -30.11
N SER A 100 -6.55 12.34 -30.60
CA SER A 100 -7.29 11.28 -31.28
C SER A 100 -6.25 10.51 -32.07
N LEU A 101 -6.10 9.21 -31.80
CA LEU A 101 -5.40 8.32 -32.72
C LEU A 101 -6.20 8.42 -34.03
N GLN A 102 -5.89 9.44 -34.83
CA GLN A 102 -6.26 9.49 -36.21
C GLN A 102 -5.61 8.27 -36.81
N SER A 103 -6.48 7.44 -37.37
CA SER A 103 -6.13 6.27 -38.13
C SER A 103 -5.20 6.69 -39.27
N ASP A 104 -3.90 6.57 -39.06
CA ASP A 104 -2.98 6.39 -40.19
C ASP A 104 -3.31 5.03 -40.80
N SER A 105 -4.05 5.11 -41.89
CA SER A 105 -4.26 4.08 -42.87
C SER A 105 -2.90 3.61 -43.40
N GLY A 106 -2.51 2.37 -43.07
CA GLY A 106 -1.37 1.73 -43.74
C GLY A 106 -0.44 0.89 -42.86
N SER A 107 -0.97 -0.01 -42.03
CA SER A 107 -0.26 -1.20 -41.56
C SER A 107 -1.25 -2.09 -40.83
N SER A 108 -1.30 -3.37 -41.16
CA SER A 108 -2.19 -4.36 -40.55
C SER A 108 -1.90 -4.52 -39.05
N ARG A 109 -2.45 -3.64 -38.21
CA ARG A 109 -2.50 -3.84 -36.76
C ARG A 109 -3.41 -5.04 -36.52
N ARG A 110 -2.82 -6.19 -36.21
CA ARG A 110 -3.53 -7.31 -35.58
C ARG A 110 -4.32 -6.70 -34.41
N ARG A 111 -5.66 -6.67 -34.52
CA ARG A 111 -6.54 -6.44 -33.37
C ARG A 111 -6.21 -7.55 -32.37
N THR A 112 -5.35 -7.27 -31.41
CA THR A 112 -5.17 -8.15 -30.26
C THR A 112 -6.52 -8.21 -29.56
N GLN A 113 -7.13 -9.41 -29.58
CA GLN A 113 -8.42 -9.65 -28.96
C GLN A 113 -8.31 -9.25 -27.48
N GLN A 114 -9.18 -8.36 -27.01
CA GLN A 114 -9.16 -7.91 -25.62
C GLN A 114 -9.36 -9.12 -24.72
N SER A 115 -8.36 -9.43 -23.90
CA SER A 115 -8.43 -10.58 -23.00
C SER A 115 -9.43 -10.34 -21.88
N GLN A 116 -10.09 -11.39 -21.40
CA GLN A 116 -10.94 -11.32 -20.23
C GLN A 116 -10.09 -11.15 -18.96
N CYS A 117 -10.53 -10.30 -18.03
CA CYS A 117 -9.92 -10.23 -16.70
C CYS A 117 -10.14 -11.55 -15.93
N PRO A 118 -9.29 -11.87 -14.93
CA PRO A 118 -9.51 -13.05 -14.11
C PRO A 118 -10.88 -12.99 -13.42
N ASP A 119 -11.48 -14.16 -13.19
CA ASP A 119 -12.84 -14.27 -12.62
C ASP A 119 -12.98 -13.55 -11.26
N PHE A 120 -11.90 -13.50 -10.47
CA PHE A 120 -11.90 -12.83 -9.16
C PHE A 120 -12.09 -11.31 -9.25
N PHE A 121 -11.89 -10.67 -10.42
CA PHE A 121 -12.20 -9.25 -10.56
C PHE A 121 -13.69 -8.96 -10.36
N ARG A 122 -14.55 -9.98 -10.50
CA ARG A 122 -15.99 -9.87 -10.20
C ARG A 122 -16.27 -9.48 -8.74
N TRP A 123 -15.30 -9.67 -7.82
CA TRP A 123 -15.40 -9.18 -6.45
C TRP A 123 -15.47 -7.66 -6.34
N ILE A 124 -14.98 -6.90 -7.34
CA ILE A 124 -15.14 -5.43 -7.41
C ILE A 124 -16.63 -5.07 -7.30
N HIS A 125 -17.51 -5.78 -8.02
CA HIS A 125 -18.95 -5.52 -7.97
C HIS A 125 -19.54 -5.81 -6.59
N ARG A 126 -19.06 -6.85 -5.90
CA ARG A 126 -19.52 -7.21 -4.55
C ARG A 126 -19.04 -6.20 -3.51
N ASP A 127 -17.78 -5.77 -3.61
CA ASP A 127 -17.19 -4.81 -2.67
C ASP A 127 -17.84 -3.42 -2.82
N LEU A 128 -18.37 -3.09 -4.00
CA LEU A 128 -19.07 -1.84 -4.28
C LEU A 128 -20.61 -1.92 -4.19
N GLU A 129 -21.18 -3.13 -4.04
CA GLU A 129 -22.63 -3.40 -3.87
C GLU A 129 -23.32 -2.49 -2.84
N PRO A 130 -22.71 -2.16 -1.67
CA PRO A 130 -23.36 -1.34 -0.64
C PRO A 130 -23.79 0.06 -1.11
N TRP A 131 -23.18 0.59 -2.18
CA TRP A 131 -23.48 1.91 -2.73
C TRP A 131 -24.14 1.83 -4.12
N ALA A 132 -24.50 0.64 -4.61
CA ALA A 132 -25.04 0.47 -5.95
C ALA A 132 -26.36 1.24 -6.17
N GLU A 133 -27.26 1.22 -5.17
CA GLU A 133 -28.57 1.89 -5.25
C GLU A 133 -28.50 3.36 -4.82
N THR A 134 -27.86 3.65 -3.68
CA THR A 134 -27.82 4.98 -3.07
C THR A 134 -26.77 5.90 -3.70
N GLY A 135 -25.72 5.32 -4.28
CA GLY A 135 -24.53 6.03 -4.73
C GLY A 135 -23.67 6.58 -3.58
N VAL A 136 -22.50 7.08 -3.94
CA VAL A 136 -21.58 7.77 -3.04
C VAL A 136 -21.83 9.26 -3.13
N THR A 137 -22.13 9.90 -1.99
CA THR A 137 -22.42 11.34 -1.91
C THR A 137 -21.25 12.09 -1.27
N LYS A 138 -21.22 13.44 -1.37
CA LYS A 138 -20.23 14.26 -0.66
C LYS A 138 -20.25 14.00 0.85
N GLU A 139 -21.42 13.65 1.41
CA GLU A 139 -21.57 13.33 2.83
C GLU A 139 -20.90 12.00 3.21
N HIS A 140 -21.04 10.96 2.37
CA HIS A 140 -20.33 9.70 2.58
C HIS A 140 -18.81 9.90 2.63
N VAL A 141 -18.25 10.67 1.69
CA VAL A 141 -16.82 11.00 1.66
C VAL A 141 -16.40 11.80 2.89
N LYS A 142 -17.21 12.79 3.32
CA LYS A 142 -16.93 13.56 4.53
C LYS A 142 -16.91 12.68 5.79
N ARG A 143 -17.84 11.73 5.92
CA ARG A 143 -17.87 10.78 7.04
C ARG A 143 -16.68 9.84 7.04
N ALA A 144 -16.30 9.33 5.87
CA ALA A 144 -15.13 8.47 5.70
C ALA A 144 -13.83 9.12 6.20
N LYS A 145 -13.73 10.45 6.22
CA LYS A 145 -12.60 11.18 6.81
C LYS A 145 -12.29 10.78 8.25
N ALA A 146 -13.30 10.46 9.06
CA ALA A 146 -13.11 10.07 10.46
C ALA A 146 -12.21 8.83 10.62
N ASN A 147 -12.13 8.02 9.56
CA ASN A 147 -11.47 6.73 9.50
C ASN A 147 -10.40 6.68 8.38
N ALA A 148 -10.04 7.81 7.79
CA ALA A 148 -9.11 7.88 6.66
C ALA A 148 -7.77 8.52 7.08
N ALA A 149 -6.67 7.94 6.61
CA ALA A 149 -5.34 8.54 6.77
C ALA A 149 -5.10 9.66 5.74
N PHE A 150 -5.64 9.52 4.53
CA PHE A 150 -5.54 10.51 3.47
C PHE A 150 -6.70 10.38 2.47
N ARG A 151 -6.92 11.46 1.71
CA ARG A 151 -7.89 11.50 0.61
C ARG A 151 -7.14 11.63 -0.71
N VAL A 152 -7.58 10.86 -1.69
CA VAL A 152 -7.07 10.87 -3.07
C VAL A 152 -8.14 11.48 -3.96
N VAL A 153 -7.76 12.50 -4.73
CA VAL A 153 -8.63 13.08 -5.76
C VAL A 153 -7.87 13.06 -7.08
N ILE A 154 -8.45 12.43 -8.11
CA ILE A 154 -7.92 12.46 -9.47
C ILE A 154 -8.82 13.41 -10.26
N LEU A 155 -8.22 14.40 -10.94
CA LEU A 155 -8.93 15.34 -11.80
C LEU A 155 -8.16 15.52 -13.09
N SER A 156 -8.79 15.19 -14.22
CA SER A 156 -8.24 15.33 -15.57
C SER A 156 -6.83 14.71 -15.68
N GLY A 157 -6.66 13.50 -15.11
CA GLY A 157 -5.40 12.77 -15.11
C GLY A 157 -4.33 13.26 -14.12
N LYS A 158 -4.63 14.28 -13.29
CA LYS A 158 -3.74 14.76 -12.23
C LYS A 158 -4.13 14.20 -10.88
N LEU A 159 -3.14 13.81 -10.08
CA LEU A 159 -3.33 13.27 -8.72
C LEU A 159 -3.19 14.38 -7.68
N TYR A 160 -4.17 14.48 -6.79
CA TYR A 160 -4.13 15.36 -5.62
C TYR A 160 -4.32 14.53 -4.34
N VAL A 161 -3.54 14.84 -3.32
CA VAL A 161 -3.59 14.13 -2.03
C VAL A 161 -3.77 15.13 -0.89
N ASP A 162 -4.74 14.85 -0.03
CA ASP A 162 -5.02 15.59 1.20
C ASP A 162 -4.68 14.70 2.40
N LEU A 163 -3.80 15.18 3.28
CA LEU A 163 -3.17 14.36 4.31
C LEU A 163 -3.80 14.61 5.69
N TYR A 164 -4.28 13.55 6.34
CA TYR A 164 -4.92 13.63 7.65
C TYR A 164 -4.02 13.07 8.75
N TYR A 165 -3.55 11.85 8.58
CA TYR A 165 -2.71 11.11 9.52
C TYR A 165 -1.52 10.45 8.80
N ALA A 166 -0.51 10.10 9.59
CA ALA A 166 0.63 9.32 9.14
C ALA A 166 0.22 7.85 8.92
N CYS A 167 0.98 7.17 8.07
CA CYS A 167 0.90 5.73 7.90
C CYS A 167 2.07 5.05 8.62
N VAL A 168 1.85 3.81 9.07
CA VAL A 168 2.95 2.94 9.49
C VAL A 168 3.91 2.85 8.30
N GLN A 169 5.21 3.07 8.53
CA GLN A 169 6.25 2.84 7.52
C GLN A 169 6.02 3.63 6.20
N SER A 170 6.67 3.23 5.11
CA SER A 170 6.58 3.89 3.79
C SER A 170 5.26 3.63 3.04
N ARG A 171 4.25 3.05 3.70
CA ARG A 171 3.01 2.55 3.05
C ARG A 171 2.29 3.60 2.22
N MET A 172 2.09 4.79 2.78
CA MET A 172 1.44 5.91 2.08
C MET A 172 2.17 6.24 0.78
N MET A 173 3.49 6.41 0.86
CA MET A 173 4.31 6.81 -0.28
C MET A 173 4.21 5.80 -1.43
N PHE A 174 4.33 4.51 -1.12
CA PHE A 174 4.27 3.45 -2.12
C PHE A 174 2.84 3.23 -2.67
N THR A 175 1.80 3.42 -1.87
CA THR A 175 0.41 3.40 -2.38
C THR A 175 0.13 4.57 -3.31
N ILE A 176 0.55 5.79 -2.95
CA ILE A 176 0.40 6.97 -3.82
C ILE A 176 1.25 6.81 -5.09
N TRP A 177 2.45 6.24 -4.99
CA TRP A 177 3.25 5.87 -6.15
C TRP A 177 2.48 4.93 -7.07
N GLY A 178 1.88 3.86 -6.54
CA GLY A 178 1.08 2.95 -7.35
C GLY A 178 -0.03 3.63 -8.15
N ILE A 179 -0.72 4.60 -7.55
CA ILE A 179 -1.74 5.41 -8.24
C ILE A 179 -1.12 6.30 -9.33
N LEU A 180 0.05 6.90 -9.09
CA LEU A 180 0.78 7.62 -10.15
C LEU A 180 1.14 6.69 -11.32
N GLN A 181 1.56 5.47 -11.01
CA GLN A 181 1.93 4.49 -12.03
C GLN A 181 0.73 4.00 -12.82
N LEU A 182 -0.43 3.89 -12.19
CA LEU A 182 -1.70 3.67 -12.88
C LEU A 182 -1.99 4.78 -13.88
N LEU A 183 -1.87 6.06 -13.47
CA LEU A 183 -2.08 7.21 -14.33
C LEU A 183 -1.09 7.25 -15.51
N ASN A 184 0.18 6.89 -15.27
CA ASN A 184 1.21 6.80 -16.31
C ASN A 184 0.94 5.63 -17.27
N LYS A 185 0.43 4.50 -16.75
CA LYS A 185 0.14 3.31 -17.56
C LYS A 185 -1.09 3.49 -18.44
N TYR A 186 -2.12 4.17 -17.94
CA TYR A 186 -3.39 4.40 -18.64
C TYR A 186 -3.75 5.90 -18.75
N PRO A 187 -2.94 6.73 -19.45
CA PRO A 187 -3.20 8.15 -19.57
C PRO A 187 -4.58 8.42 -20.18
N GLY A 188 -5.38 9.25 -19.51
CA GLY A 188 -6.72 9.64 -19.96
C GLY A 188 -7.82 8.58 -19.79
N MET A 189 -7.51 7.39 -19.28
CA MET A 189 -8.52 6.35 -19.03
C MET A 189 -8.99 6.30 -17.58
N VAL A 190 -8.17 6.77 -16.63
CA VAL A 190 -8.56 6.85 -15.22
C VAL A 190 -9.54 8.03 -15.05
N PRO A 191 -10.78 7.81 -14.59
CA PRO A 191 -11.76 8.87 -14.49
C PRO A 191 -11.46 9.84 -13.34
N ASP A 192 -12.13 11.00 -13.37
CA ASP A 192 -12.18 11.88 -12.22
C ASP A 192 -12.81 11.13 -11.05
N VAL A 193 -12.15 11.09 -9.89
CA VAL A 193 -12.60 10.32 -8.73
C VAL A 193 -12.15 10.97 -7.43
N ASP A 194 -12.91 10.73 -6.35
CA ASP A 194 -12.65 11.23 -5.00
C ASP A 194 -12.79 10.10 -3.97
N MET A 195 -11.67 9.66 -3.37
CA MET A 195 -11.58 8.44 -2.57
C MET A 195 -10.94 8.73 -1.20
N MET A 196 -11.47 8.10 -0.16
CA MET A 196 -10.86 8.06 1.17
C MET A 196 -10.07 6.78 1.35
N PHE A 197 -8.85 6.90 1.89
CA PHE A 197 -7.93 5.79 2.03
C PHE A 197 -7.39 5.68 3.45
N ASP A 198 -7.25 4.45 3.93
CA ASP A 198 -6.52 4.13 5.14
C ASP A 198 -5.52 2.99 4.89
N CYS A 199 -4.31 3.19 5.42
CA CYS A 199 -3.12 2.39 5.22
C CYS A 199 -2.77 1.45 6.39
N MET A 200 -3.65 1.27 7.37
CA MET A 200 -3.48 0.35 8.50
C MET A 200 -4.01 -1.05 8.20
N ASP A 201 -3.69 -2.00 9.07
CA ASP A 201 -3.85 -3.43 8.83
C ASP A 201 -5.29 -3.98 9.03
N LYS A 202 -6.13 -3.41 9.89
CA LYS A 202 -7.47 -3.97 10.13
C LYS A 202 -8.55 -3.24 9.31
N PRO A 203 -9.52 -3.96 8.72
CA PRO A 203 -10.74 -3.33 8.25
C PRO A 203 -11.52 -2.76 9.45
N ILE A 204 -12.29 -1.70 9.23
CA ILE A 204 -12.93 -0.94 10.32
C ILE A 204 -14.38 -0.53 10.04
N ILE A 205 -14.83 -0.54 8.79
CA ILE A 205 -16.20 -0.15 8.47
C ILE A 205 -17.10 -1.36 8.62
N ASN A 206 -17.97 -1.37 9.62
CA ASN A 206 -18.83 -2.52 9.89
C ASN A 206 -19.99 -2.59 8.87
N ARG A 207 -20.32 -3.79 8.40
CA ARG A 207 -21.48 -4.04 7.54
C ARG A 207 -22.82 -3.64 8.15
N THR A 208 -22.91 -3.56 9.48
CA THR A 208 -24.12 -3.14 10.18
C THR A 208 -24.27 -1.63 10.31
N GLU A 209 -23.33 -0.82 9.80
CA GLU A 209 -23.47 0.64 9.80
C GLU A 209 -24.70 1.07 8.99
N SER A 210 -25.50 1.97 9.56
CA SER A 210 -26.74 2.45 8.92
C SER A 210 -26.47 3.27 7.66
N ILE A 211 -25.30 3.90 7.57
CA ILE A 211 -24.85 4.68 6.41
C ILE A 211 -23.48 4.12 6.01
N PRO A 212 -23.39 3.28 4.96
CA PRO A 212 -22.16 2.61 4.59
C PRO A 212 -21.11 3.63 4.15
N THR A 213 -19.94 3.57 4.78
CA THR A 213 -18.87 4.55 4.57
C THR A 213 -17.83 3.99 3.60
N PRO A 214 -17.61 4.58 2.40
CA PRO A 214 -16.67 4.05 1.43
C PRO A 214 -15.24 4.39 1.85
N LEU A 215 -14.49 3.37 2.26
CA LEU A 215 -13.10 3.49 2.68
C LEU A 215 -12.24 2.44 1.97
N PHE A 216 -11.22 2.91 1.24
CA PHE A 216 -10.24 2.04 0.61
C PHE A 216 -9.18 1.61 1.63
N ARG A 217 -8.90 0.31 1.64
CA ARG A 217 -7.89 -0.33 2.49
C ARG A 217 -7.23 -1.46 1.73
N TYR A 218 -6.35 -2.21 2.37
CA TYR A 218 -5.64 -3.31 1.72
C TYR A 218 -6.30 -4.69 1.92
N CYS A 219 -7.24 -4.81 2.87
CA CYS A 219 -8.04 -6.02 3.06
C CYS A 219 -9.45 -5.70 3.56
N THR A 220 -10.30 -6.73 3.56
CA THR A 220 -11.62 -6.75 4.20
C THR A 220 -11.92 -8.15 4.76
N ASN A 221 -13.13 -8.37 5.28
CA ASN A 221 -13.64 -9.70 5.62
C ASN A 221 -15.18 -9.75 5.53
N GLU A 222 -15.78 -10.89 5.91
CA GLU A 222 -17.24 -11.09 5.87
C GLU A 222 -18.05 -10.09 6.73
N ALA A 223 -17.42 -9.42 7.71
CA ALA A 223 -18.06 -8.48 8.62
C ALA A 223 -17.87 -6.99 8.24
N HIS A 224 -16.98 -6.69 7.28
CA HIS A 224 -16.59 -5.32 6.97
C HIS A 224 -16.90 -4.91 5.52
N LEU A 225 -16.98 -3.59 5.30
CA LEU A 225 -17.29 -2.91 4.03
C LEU A 225 -16.08 -2.23 3.39
N ASP A 226 -14.91 -2.29 4.03
CA ASP A 226 -13.68 -1.72 3.49
C ASP A 226 -13.39 -2.28 2.09
N ILE A 227 -13.01 -1.41 1.17
CA ILE A 227 -12.82 -1.70 -0.26
C ILE A 227 -11.35 -2.11 -0.48
N PRO A 228 -11.04 -3.38 -0.79
CA PRO A 228 -9.66 -3.84 -0.90
C PRO A 228 -8.97 -3.34 -2.17
N PHE A 229 -7.85 -2.67 -1.95
CA PHE A 229 -6.93 -2.12 -2.93
C PHE A 229 -5.58 -2.84 -2.84
N PRO A 230 -4.82 -2.98 -3.95
CA PRO A 230 -3.49 -3.57 -3.90
C PRO A 230 -2.58 -2.90 -2.87
N ASP A 231 -1.93 -3.72 -2.05
CA ASP A 231 -1.04 -3.22 -0.99
C ASP A 231 0.20 -2.49 -1.55
N TRP A 232 0.86 -1.69 -0.71
CA TRP A 232 2.02 -0.91 -1.09
C TRP A 232 3.21 -1.76 -1.59
N SER A 233 3.31 -3.00 -1.13
CA SER A 233 4.46 -3.86 -1.39
C SER A 233 4.53 -4.39 -2.82
N PHE A 234 3.48 -4.20 -3.63
CA PHE A 234 3.58 -4.43 -5.08
C PHE A 234 4.64 -3.55 -5.75
N TRP A 235 4.87 -2.35 -5.22
CA TRP A 235 5.88 -1.41 -5.71
C TRP A 235 7.17 -1.43 -4.88
N GLY A 236 7.17 -2.08 -3.72
CA GLY A 236 8.32 -2.27 -2.84
C GLY A 236 8.01 -2.00 -1.38
N TRP A 237 8.93 -2.40 -0.50
CA TRP A 237 8.83 -2.17 0.94
C TRP A 237 10.21 -1.89 1.53
N SER A 238 10.51 -0.61 1.76
CA SER A 238 11.85 -0.17 2.14
C SER A 238 12.29 -0.73 3.49
N GLU A 239 11.39 -0.84 4.46
CA GLU A 239 11.74 -1.30 5.81
C GLU A 239 12.14 -2.77 5.87
N THR A 240 11.74 -3.58 4.89
CA THR A 240 12.07 -5.02 4.81
C THR A 240 13.00 -5.35 3.64
N ASN A 241 13.49 -4.34 2.93
CA ASN A 241 14.31 -4.48 1.72
C ASN A 241 13.62 -5.33 0.62
N LEU A 242 12.30 -5.22 0.53
CA LEU A 242 11.51 -5.98 -0.44
C LEU A 242 11.44 -5.22 -1.74
N ARG A 243 11.85 -5.86 -2.83
CA ARG A 243 11.84 -5.26 -4.17
C ARG A 243 10.44 -5.28 -4.79
N PRO A 244 10.22 -4.53 -5.89
CA PRO A 244 8.95 -4.57 -6.61
C PRO A 244 8.52 -5.99 -6.98
N TRP A 245 7.22 -6.21 -7.04
CA TRP A 245 6.62 -7.53 -7.17
C TRP A 245 7.14 -8.34 -8.37
N GLU A 246 7.27 -7.71 -9.54
CA GLU A 246 7.73 -8.40 -10.76
C GLU A 246 9.13 -9.02 -10.59
N GLU A 247 10.02 -8.30 -9.89
CA GLU A 247 11.39 -8.77 -9.61
C GLU A 247 11.40 -9.84 -8.51
N GLU A 248 10.69 -9.62 -7.40
CA GLU A 248 10.63 -10.60 -6.30
C GLU A 248 9.99 -11.91 -6.75
N PHE A 249 8.92 -11.85 -7.54
CA PHE A 249 8.30 -13.04 -8.12
C PHE A 249 9.30 -13.81 -9.00
N GLY A 250 10.01 -13.12 -9.90
CA GLY A 250 11.03 -13.70 -10.77
C GLY A 250 12.11 -14.43 -9.98
N ASP A 251 12.64 -13.78 -8.94
CA ASP A 251 13.72 -14.34 -8.10
C ASP A 251 13.23 -15.49 -7.23
N ILE A 252 12.02 -15.41 -6.65
CA ILE A 252 11.41 -16.52 -5.90
C ILE A 252 11.18 -17.71 -6.82
N LYS A 253 10.64 -17.48 -8.02
CA LYS A 253 10.41 -18.53 -9.01
C LYS A 253 11.72 -19.17 -9.45
N GLN A 254 12.78 -18.39 -9.68
CA GLN A 254 14.11 -18.93 -9.97
C GLN A 254 14.68 -19.72 -8.78
N GLY A 255 14.59 -19.16 -7.57
CA GLY A 255 15.02 -19.81 -6.32
C GLY A 255 14.30 -21.14 -6.08
N SER A 256 13.01 -21.21 -6.41
CA SER A 256 12.21 -22.44 -6.29
C SER A 256 12.73 -23.59 -7.14
N ARG A 257 13.42 -23.30 -8.26
CA ARG A 257 13.97 -24.27 -9.21
C ARG A 257 15.35 -24.81 -8.83
N ARG A 258 16.00 -24.26 -7.79
CA ARG A 258 17.30 -24.74 -7.29
C ARG A 258 17.25 -26.18 -6.77
N SER A 259 16.09 -26.61 -6.28
CA SER A 259 15.81 -27.99 -5.87
C SER A 259 14.52 -28.45 -6.53
N SER A 260 14.55 -29.61 -7.20
CA SER A 260 13.33 -30.29 -7.66
C SER A 260 12.40 -30.56 -6.47
N TRP A 261 11.10 -30.72 -6.75
CA TRP A 261 10.10 -30.98 -5.72
C TRP A 261 10.46 -32.14 -4.80
N ASP A 262 10.87 -33.25 -5.40
CA ASP A 262 11.22 -34.48 -4.69
C ASP A 262 12.41 -34.30 -3.75
N ASN A 263 13.34 -33.39 -4.10
CA ASN A 263 14.53 -33.08 -3.30
C ASN A 263 14.28 -32.00 -2.23
N LYS A 264 13.11 -31.34 -2.22
CA LYS A 264 12.76 -30.41 -1.14
C LYS A 264 12.54 -31.17 0.16
N GLN A 265 12.81 -30.51 1.29
CA GLN A 265 12.63 -31.10 2.61
C GLN A 265 11.15 -31.48 2.83
N PRO A 266 10.83 -32.72 3.25
CA PRO A 266 9.47 -33.25 3.32
C PRO A 266 8.72 -32.82 4.58
N ARG A 267 8.86 -31.55 4.97
CA ARG A 267 8.29 -30.95 6.18
C ARG A 267 7.76 -29.56 5.90
N ALA A 268 6.78 -29.13 6.68
CA ALA A 268 6.25 -27.78 6.62
C ALA A 268 7.22 -26.77 7.20
N TYR A 269 7.22 -25.57 6.62
CA TYR A 269 8.10 -24.50 7.02
C TYR A 269 7.37 -23.16 7.12
N TRP A 270 7.64 -22.44 8.20
CA TRP A 270 7.24 -21.05 8.39
C TRP A 270 8.43 -20.26 8.93
N LYS A 271 8.62 -19.03 8.45
CA LYS A 271 9.49 -18.03 9.06
C LYS A 271 8.72 -16.72 9.14
N GLY A 272 8.52 -16.19 10.33
CA GLY A 272 7.76 -14.96 10.52
C GLY A 272 7.85 -14.41 11.93
N ASN A 273 7.40 -13.16 12.09
CA ASN A 273 7.40 -12.52 13.40
C ASN A 273 6.10 -12.91 14.15
N PRO A 274 6.17 -13.64 15.27
CA PRO A 274 4.99 -13.96 16.08
C PRO A 274 4.52 -12.77 16.93
N ASP A 275 5.38 -11.79 17.22
CA ASP A 275 5.11 -10.67 18.12
C ASP A 275 4.38 -9.52 17.39
N VAL A 276 3.27 -9.85 16.73
CA VAL A 276 2.45 -8.92 15.94
C VAL A 276 0.97 -8.93 16.39
N VAL A 277 0.74 -9.26 17.67
CA VAL A 277 -0.60 -9.40 18.26
C VAL A 277 -1.48 -10.36 17.45
N SER A 278 -0.91 -11.52 17.12
CA SER A 278 -1.56 -12.58 16.36
C SER A 278 -1.63 -13.85 17.19
N PRO A 279 -2.81 -14.19 17.76
CA PRO A 279 -2.98 -15.43 18.52
C PRO A 279 -2.58 -16.66 17.70
N ILE A 280 -2.91 -16.67 16.40
CA ILE A 280 -2.62 -17.82 15.54
C ILE A 280 -1.12 -18.02 15.29
N ARG A 281 -0.31 -16.95 15.21
CA ARG A 281 1.16 -17.09 15.11
C ARG A 281 1.77 -17.57 16.42
N MET A 282 1.24 -17.12 17.56
CA MET A 282 1.67 -17.60 18.87
C MET A 282 1.37 -19.09 19.04
N GLU A 283 0.21 -19.55 18.58
CA GLU A 283 -0.14 -20.98 18.56
C GLU A 283 0.76 -21.76 17.59
N LEU A 284 1.02 -21.22 16.40
CA LEU A 284 1.89 -21.85 15.40
C LEU A 284 3.31 -22.12 15.94
N MET A 285 3.84 -21.26 16.81
CA MET A 285 5.15 -21.48 17.45
C MET A 285 5.21 -22.79 18.26
N LYS A 286 4.09 -23.25 18.82
CA LYS A 286 4.01 -24.53 19.55
C LYS A 286 4.11 -25.75 18.64
N CYS A 287 3.92 -25.56 17.32
CA CYS A 287 4.04 -26.63 16.34
C CYS A 287 5.49 -26.87 15.87
N ASN A 288 6.50 -26.22 16.46
CA ASN A 288 7.90 -26.35 16.05
C ASN A 288 8.55 -27.68 16.47
N HIS A 289 8.07 -28.80 15.90
CA HIS A 289 8.61 -30.13 16.17
C HIS A 289 8.64 -30.97 14.91
N SER A 290 9.82 -31.11 14.31
CA SER A 290 9.98 -31.78 13.00
C SER A 290 9.54 -33.25 12.98
N ARG A 291 9.77 -34.02 14.05
CA ARG A 291 9.35 -35.44 14.12
C ARG A 291 7.86 -35.61 14.43
N LEU A 292 7.34 -34.87 15.41
CA LEU A 292 5.96 -34.99 15.86
C LEU A 292 4.98 -34.39 14.85
N TRP A 293 5.20 -33.13 14.45
CA TRP A 293 4.27 -32.38 13.61
C TRP A 293 4.69 -32.29 12.14
N GLY A 294 5.90 -32.74 11.79
CA GLY A 294 6.41 -32.56 10.43
C GLY A 294 6.62 -31.08 10.09
N ALA A 295 6.90 -30.23 11.08
CA ALA A 295 6.97 -28.77 10.89
C ALA A 295 8.26 -28.17 11.47
N GLN A 296 8.74 -27.11 10.81
CA GLN A 296 9.86 -26.27 11.21
C GLN A 296 9.38 -24.81 11.22
N ILE A 297 9.32 -24.22 12.41
CA ILE A 297 8.77 -22.88 12.63
C ILE A 297 9.90 -21.98 13.14
N MET A 298 10.23 -20.96 12.36
CA MET A 298 11.35 -20.05 12.60
C MET A 298 10.83 -18.67 12.99
N ARG A 299 11.37 -18.10 14.07
CA ARG A 299 11.11 -16.72 14.47
C ARG A 299 11.86 -15.76 13.54
N GLN A 300 11.17 -14.75 13.04
CA GLN A 300 11.75 -13.64 12.28
C GLN A 300 11.94 -12.43 13.19
N ASN A 301 13.19 -12.02 13.40
CA ASN A 301 13.51 -10.75 14.07
C ASN A 301 13.92 -9.71 13.01
N TRP A 302 13.08 -8.71 12.76
CA TRP A 302 13.36 -7.70 11.74
C TRP A 302 14.50 -6.75 12.10
N GLU A 303 14.75 -6.50 13.39
CA GLU A 303 15.86 -5.66 13.84
C GLU A 303 17.21 -6.35 13.61
N GLU A 304 17.29 -7.66 13.86
CA GLU A 304 18.49 -8.46 13.56
C GLU A 304 18.74 -8.58 12.06
N GLU A 305 17.70 -8.80 11.26
CA GLU A 305 17.84 -8.84 9.80
C GLU A 305 18.30 -7.51 9.23
N ALA A 306 17.78 -6.39 9.75
CA ALA A 306 18.20 -5.06 9.32
C ALA A 306 19.71 -4.86 9.55
N LYS A 307 20.26 -5.33 10.68
CA LYS A 307 21.70 -5.31 10.96
C LYS A 307 22.50 -6.20 10.00
N GLY A 308 21.92 -7.33 9.59
CA GLY A 308 22.51 -8.30 8.67
C GLY A 308 22.20 -8.08 7.18
N GLY A 309 21.63 -6.95 6.79
CA GLY A 309 21.28 -6.66 5.39
C GLY A 309 20.17 -7.53 4.79
N PHE A 310 19.34 -8.16 5.63
CA PHE A 310 18.21 -9.02 5.25
C PHE A 310 18.58 -10.34 4.53
N GLU A 311 19.85 -10.75 4.56
CA GLU A 311 20.33 -11.95 3.84
C GLU A 311 19.62 -13.24 4.27
N GLN A 312 19.31 -13.37 5.57
CA GLN A 312 18.62 -14.54 6.11
C GLN A 312 17.11 -14.52 5.84
N SER A 313 16.56 -13.39 5.39
CA SER A 313 15.15 -13.22 5.03
C SER A 313 14.89 -13.24 3.54
N LYS A 314 15.93 -13.38 2.69
CA LYS A 314 15.78 -13.42 1.25
C LYS A 314 14.79 -14.50 0.81
N LEU A 315 13.66 -14.09 0.25
CA LEU A 315 12.52 -14.96 -0.04
C LEU A 315 12.88 -16.09 -1.02
N ALA A 316 13.71 -15.80 -2.02
CA ALA A 316 14.22 -16.78 -2.99
C ALA A 316 15.00 -17.95 -2.35
N ASN A 317 15.53 -17.79 -1.14
CA ASN A 317 16.23 -18.83 -0.41
C ASN A 317 15.29 -19.70 0.45
N GLN A 318 14.01 -19.34 0.57
CA GLN A 318 13.05 -19.99 1.47
C GLN A 318 12.13 -21.02 0.80
N CYS A 319 12.45 -21.48 -0.41
CA CYS A 319 11.63 -22.41 -1.20
C CYS A 319 12.17 -23.86 -1.19
N ASN A 320 12.96 -24.24 -0.17
CA ASN A 320 13.59 -25.57 -0.06
C ASN A 320 12.76 -26.60 0.73
N HIS A 321 11.49 -26.30 1.02
CA HIS A 321 10.56 -27.17 1.74
C HIS A 321 9.37 -27.50 0.87
N ARG A 322 8.87 -28.75 0.95
CA ARG A 322 7.68 -29.17 0.19
C ARG A 322 6.44 -28.38 0.62
N TYR A 323 6.34 -28.00 1.88
CA TYR A 323 5.17 -27.28 2.40
C TYR A 323 5.57 -25.95 3.02
N LYS A 324 4.85 -24.89 2.68
CA LYS A 324 5.04 -23.54 3.24
C LYS A 324 3.78 -23.13 3.97
N ILE A 325 3.89 -22.69 5.21
CA ILE A 325 2.72 -22.28 5.99
C ILE A 325 2.48 -20.79 5.78
N TYR A 326 1.22 -20.41 5.60
CA TYR A 326 0.77 -19.03 5.70
C TYR A 326 -0.03 -18.85 6.99
N ALA A 327 0.31 -17.81 7.74
CA ALA A 327 -0.35 -17.42 8.98
C ALA A 327 -0.54 -15.90 9.01
N GLU A 328 -1.76 -15.48 9.28
CA GLU A 328 -2.13 -14.07 9.40
C GLU A 328 -1.36 -13.40 10.54
N GLY A 329 -1.10 -12.10 10.37
CA GLY A 329 -0.39 -11.28 11.36
C GLY A 329 -1.40 -10.56 12.25
N TYR A 330 -1.20 -9.25 12.40
CA TYR A 330 -2.19 -8.37 13.04
C TYR A 330 -3.53 -8.38 12.28
N ALA A 331 -3.48 -8.57 10.96
CA ALA A 331 -4.59 -8.85 10.07
C ALA A 331 -4.10 -9.75 8.91
N TRP A 332 -4.54 -9.53 7.66
CA TRP A 332 -3.95 -10.18 6.49
C TRP A 332 -2.41 -9.99 6.50
N SER A 333 -1.68 -11.00 6.03
CA SER A 333 -0.22 -10.89 5.92
C SER A 333 0.19 -10.74 4.47
N VAL A 334 0.97 -9.69 4.22
CA VAL A 334 1.63 -9.42 2.92
C VAL A 334 2.46 -10.61 2.40
N SER A 335 2.87 -11.53 3.30
CA SER A 335 3.65 -12.73 2.98
C SER A 335 2.95 -13.74 2.05
N LEU A 336 1.61 -13.70 1.92
CA LEU A 336 0.83 -14.70 1.17
C LEU A 336 1.34 -14.89 -0.27
N LYS A 337 1.47 -13.79 -1.02
CA LYS A 337 1.88 -13.86 -2.44
C LYS A 337 3.29 -14.42 -2.62
N TYR A 338 4.20 -14.09 -1.71
CA TYR A 338 5.58 -14.59 -1.75
C TYR A 338 5.66 -16.07 -1.38
N ILE A 339 4.86 -16.52 -0.40
CA ILE A 339 4.78 -17.92 0.00
C ILE A 339 4.23 -18.79 -1.14
N LEU A 340 3.11 -18.38 -1.76
CA LEU A 340 2.52 -19.08 -2.91
C LEU A 340 3.47 -19.16 -4.11
N SER A 341 4.38 -18.19 -4.24
CA SER A 341 5.35 -18.14 -5.35
C SER A 341 6.47 -19.18 -5.26
N CYS A 342 6.63 -19.88 -4.13
CA CYS A 342 7.70 -20.88 -3.98
C CYS A 342 7.47 -22.19 -4.76
N GLY A 343 6.28 -22.41 -5.33
CA GLY A 343 5.91 -23.71 -5.92
C GLY A 343 5.71 -24.82 -4.89
N SER A 344 5.97 -24.52 -3.60
CA SER A 344 5.57 -25.29 -2.40
C SER A 344 4.06 -25.37 -2.27
N MET A 345 3.55 -26.47 -1.70
CA MET A 345 2.15 -26.64 -1.40
C MET A 345 1.92 -25.78 -0.18
N THR A 346 1.30 -24.63 -0.41
CA THR A 346 1.04 -23.67 0.65
C THR A 346 -0.04 -24.21 1.57
N LEU A 347 0.25 -24.29 2.86
CA LEU A 347 -0.68 -24.62 3.91
C LEU A 347 -1.24 -23.29 4.46
N ILE A 348 -2.45 -22.92 4.06
CA ILE A 348 -3.09 -21.67 4.52
C ILE A 348 -3.92 -22.01 5.75
N ILE A 349 -3.50 -21.52 6.92
CA ILE A 349 -4.34 -21.52 8.10
C ILE A 349 -5.54 -20.65 7.79
N SER A 350 -6.75 -21.20 7.96
CA SER A 350 -8.02 -20.63 7.50
C SER A 350 -8.04 -19.10 7.75
N PRO A 351 -8.01 -18.27 6.70
CA PRO A 351 -7.81 -16.84 6.84
C PRO A 351 -9.10 -16.14 7.30
N GLU A 352 -8.96 -15.13 8.15
CA GLU A 352 -10.04 -14.23 8.51
C GLU A 352 -10.16 -13.05 7.52
N TYR A 353 -9.06 -12.68 6.87
CA TYR A 353 -8.99 -11.49 6.02
C TYR A 353 -8.77 -11.85 4.55
N GLU A 354 -9.34 -11.05 3.68
CA GLU A 354 -9.22 -11.17 2.23
C GLU A 354 -8.64 -9.89 1.62
N ASP A 355 -7.57 -10.02 0.83
CA ASP A 355 -7.10 -8.97 -0.06
C ASP A 355 -7.73 -9.13 -1.45
N PHE A 356 -7.34 -8.29 -2.40
CA PHE A 356 -7.97 -8.27 -3.72
C PHE A 356 -7.76 -9.57 -4.52
N PHE A 357 -6.64 -10.30 -4.34
CA PHE A 357 -6.32 -11.48 -5.14
C PHE A 357 -6.59 -12.79 -4.39
N SER A 358 -6.58 -12.81 -3.06
CA SER A 358 -6.75 -14.03 -2.27
C SER A 358 -8.11 -14.68 -2.51
N ARG A 359 -9.11 -13.88 -2.91
CA ARG A 359 -10.45 -14.34 -3.28
C ARG A 359 -10.51 -15.21 -4.53
N GLY A 360 -9.48 -15.19 -5.38
CA GLY A 360 -9.34 -16.12 -6.50
C GLY A 360 -8.69 -17.45 -6.13
N LEU A 361 -8.15 -17.61 -4.91
CA LEU A 361 -7.55 -18.86 -4.47
C LEU A 361 -8.61 -19.93 -4.15
N LEU A 362 -8.37 -21.15 -4.62
CA LEU A 362 -9.21 -22.31 -4.42
C LEU A 362 -8.52 -23.35 -3.52
N PRO A 363 -9.16 -23.78 -2.41
CA PRO A 363 -8.63 -24.84 -1.55
C PRO A 363 -8.52 -26.15 -2.33
N ARG A 364 -7.46 -26.92 -2.07
CA ARG A 364 -7.04 -28.14 -2.79
C ARG A 364 -6.69 -27.96 -4.27
N GLU A 365 -6.73 -26.75 -4.79
CA GLU A 365 -6.23 -26.44 -6.13
C GLU A 365 -5.00 -25.55 -6.10
N ASN A 366 -5.02 -24.44 -5.35
CA ASN A 366 -3.88 -23.52 -5.22
C ASN A 366 -3.15 -23.67 -3.88
N TYR A 367 -3.83 -24.21 -2.87
CA TYR A 367 -3.32 -24.35 -1.50
C TYR A 367 -4.04 -25.47 -0.75
N TRP A 368 -3.49 -25.88 0.39
CA TRP A 368 -4.11 -26.80 1.34
C TRP A 368 -4.67 -26.03 2.55
N PRO A 369 -5.97 -26.12 2.88
CA PRO A 369 -6.53 -25.44 4.04
C PRO A 369 -6.11 -26.14 5.35
N VAL A 370 -5.75 -25.34 6.35
CA VAL A 370 -5.40 -25.81 7.70
C VAL A 370 -6.40 -25.25 8.71
N SER A 371 -6.82 -26.09 9.66
CA SER A 371 -7.72 -25.69 10.74
C SER A 371 -6.99 -24.85 11.78
N PRO A 372 -7.58 -23.73 12.27
CA PRO A 372 -6.98 -22.94 13.34
C PRO A 372 -7.20 -23.55 14.74
N THR A 373 -8.16 -24.46 14.92
CA THR A 373 -8.51 -25.04 16.24
C THR A 373 -7.57 -26.16 16.67
N ASP A 374 -7.26 -27.08 15.75
CA ASP A 374 -6.36 -28.21 15.97
C ASP A 374 -5.10 -28.03 15.11
N LEU A 375 -4.41 -26.90 15.33
CA LEU A 375 -3.43 -26.37 14.39
C LEU A 375 -2.29 -27.35 14.09
N CYS A 376 -1.56 -27.82 15.10
CA CYS A 376 -0.43 -28.72 14.87
C CYS A 376 -0.85 -30.09 14.31
N PRO A 377 -1.93 -30.73 14.80
CA PRO A 377 -2.49 -31.93 14.17
C PRO A 377 -2.93 -31.73 12.71
N SER A 378 -3.57 -30.60 12.36
CA SER A 378 -4.00 -30.29 10.99
C SER A 378 -2.79 -30.06 10.06
N ILE A 379 -1.75 -29.36 10.54
CA ILE A 379 -0.47 -29.23 9.81
C ILE A 379 0.15 -30.61 9.58
N LYS A 380 0.23 -31.44 10.63
CA LYS A 380 0.77 -32.80 10.54
C LYS A 380 0.01 -33.61 9.50
N TYR A 381 -1.32 -33.55 9.53
CA TYR A 381 -2.17 -34.25 8.57
C TYR A 381 -1.83 -33.86 7.14
N ALA A 382 -1.74 -32.55 6.86
CA ALA A 382 -1.42 -32.01 5.54
C ALA A 382 -0.04 -32.48 5.05
N VAL A 383 0.97 -32.47 5.92
CA VAL A 383 2.33 -32.94 5.62
C VAL A 383 2.34 -34.44 5.34
N ASP A 384 1.71 -35.24 6.20
CA ASP A 384 1.65 -36.70 6.03
C ASP A 384 0.88 -37.08 4.76
N TRP A 385 -0.24 -36.39 4.47
CA TRP A 385 -0.99 -36.57 3.23
C TRP A 385 -0.14 -36.20 2.01
N GLY A 386 0.52 -35.05 2.02
CA GLY A 386 1.32 -34.60 0.89
C GLY A 386 2.51 -35.52 0.61
N ASN A 387 3.15 -36.05 1.66
CA ASN A 387 4.27 -36.97 1.51
C ASN A 387 3.83 -38.34 0.98
N ALA A 388 2.60 -38.76 1.27
CA ALA A 388 2.01 -39.96 0.70
C ALA A 388 1.46 -39.74 -0.73
N ASN A 389 1.22 -38.48 -1.14
CA ASN A 389 0.66 -38.10 -2.43
C ASN A 389 1.53 -37.02 -3.13
N PRO A 390 2.82 -37.29 -3.39
CA PRO A 390 3.78 -36.26 -3.81
C PRO A 390 3.39 -35.55 -5.11
N SER A 391 2.85 -36.28 -6.10
CA SER A 391 2.39 -35.71 -7.37
C SER A 391 1.21 -34.75 -7.19
N ASP A 392 0.28 -35.06 -6.28
CA ASP A 392 -0.86 -34.17 -6.00
C ASP A 392 -0.39 -32.93 -5.22
N ALA A 393 0.49 -33.09 -4.24
CA ALA A 393 1.05 -31.98 -3.48
C ALA A 393 1.85 -31.03 -4.39
N GLU A 394 2.70 -31.57 -5.27
CA GLU A 394 3.43 -30.76 -6.25
C GLU A 394 2.47 -30.01 -7.17
N ARG A 395 1.40 -30.67 -7.65
CA ARG A 395 0.40 -30.05 -8.52
C ARG A 395 -0.27 -28.86 -7.84
N ILE A 396 -0.65 -28.99 -6.57
CA ILE A 396 -1.24 -27.88 -5.79
C ILE A 396 -0.25 -26.73 -5.66
N GLY A 397 1.01 -27.01 -5.30
CA GLY A 397 2.04 -25.98 -5.16
C GLY A 397 2.36 -25.26 -6.47
N LYS A 398 2.49 -26.00 -7.58
CA LYS A 398 2.67 -25.43 -8.93
C LYS A 398 1.49 -24.56 -9.34
N ARG A 399 0.24 -24.98 -9.07
CA ARG A 399 -0.96 -24.16 -9.33
C ARG A 399 -1.00 -22.90 -8.48
N GLY A 400 -0.53 -22.93 -7.24
CA GLY A 400 -0.34 -21.74 -6.41
C GLY A 400 0.66 -20.76 -7.03
N GLN A 401 1.83 -21.25 -7.47
CA GLN A 401 2.85 -20.43 -8.13
C GLN A 401 2.37 -19.87 -9.48
N SER A 402 1.68 -20.67 -10.30
CA SER A 402 1.10 -20.22 -11.57
C SER A 402 -0.01 -19.18 -11.37
N TYR A 403 -0.81 -19.30 -10.31
CA TYR A 403 -1.79 -18.27 -9.97
C TYR A 403 -1.09 -16.94 -9.63
N MET A 404 -0.02 -16.97 -8.83
CA MET A 404 0.79 -15.77 -8.55
C MET A 404 1.45 -15.16 -9.78
N GLU A 405 1.95 -16.00 -10.70
CA GLU A 405 2.44 -15.53 -12.00
C GLU A 405 1.37 -14.77 -12.80
N SER A 406 0.11 -15.19 -12.67
CA SER A 406 -1.01 -14.52 -13.34
C SER A 406 -1.39 -13.19 -12.70
N ILE A 407 -0.92 -12.88 -11.47
CA ILE A 407 -1.08 -11.58 -10.80
C ILE A 407 0.11 -10.68 -11.16
N SER A 408 0.43 -10.53 -12.45
CA SER A 408 1.50 -9.62 -12.90
C SER A 408 1.18 -8.16 -12.61
N MET A 409 2.17 -7.26 -12.68
CA MET A 409 1.90 -5.83 -12.50
C MET A 409 0.87 -5.29 -13.51
N ASN A 410 0.78 -5.85 -14.72
CA ASN A 410 -0.29 -5.51 -15.66
C ASN A 410 -1.69 -5.81 -15.11
N ARG A 411 -1.86 -6.99 -14.49
CA ARG A 411 -3.14 -7.39 -13.87
C ARG A 411 -3.43 -6.58 -12.61
N VAL A 412 -2.41 -6.20 -11.83
CA VAL A 412 -2.57 -5.29 -10.69
C VAL A 412 -3.12 -3.93 -11.15
N TYR A 413 -2.54 -3.34 -12.19
CA TYR A 413 -3.03 -2.07 -12.73
C TYR A 413 -4.40 -2.19 -13.39
N ASP A 414 -4.71 -3.29 -14.08
CA ASP A 414 -6.05 -3.55 -14.60
C ASP A 414 -7.09 -3.60 -13.46
N TYR A 415 -6.78 -4.27 -12.36
CA TYR A 415 -7.65 -4.32 -11.19
C TYR A 415 -7.90 -2.92 -10.62
N MET A 416 -6.83 -2.14 -10.42
CA MET A 416 -6.92 -0.77 -9.92
C MET A 416 -7.76 0.12 -10.85
N LEU A 417 -7.53 0.03 -12.17
CA LEU A 417 -8.30 0.79 -13.16
C LEU A 417 -9.79 0.47 -13.06
N HIS A 418 -10.14 -0.82 -13.08
CA HIS A 418 -11.54 -1.26 -13.00
C HIS A 418 -12.20 -0.87 -11.69
N LEU A 419 -11.51 -1.07 -10.56
CA LEU A 419 -12.03 -0.70 -9.24
C LEU A 419 -12.31 0.80 -9.15
N ILE A 420 -11.36 1.64 -9.56
CA ILE A 420 -11.52 3.10 -9.55
C ILE A 420 -12.62 3.53 -10.52
N THR A 421 -12.70 2.89 -11.68
CA THR A 421 -13.71 3.19 -12.70
C THR A 421 -15.12 2.86 -12.20
N GLU A 422 -15.35 1.66 -11.66
CA GLU A 422 -16.65 1.29 -11.10
C GLU A 422 -17.01 2.16 -9.89
N TYR A 423 -16.05 2.47 -9.01
CA TYR A 423 -16.28 3.37 -7.88
C TYR A 423 -16.67 4.79 -8.33
N SER A 424 -16.00 5.35 -9.35
CA SER A 424 -16.30 6.70 -9.86
C SER A 424 -17.74 6.82 -10.38
N LYS A 425 -18.31 5.76 -10.99
CA LYS A 425 -19.69 5.74 -11.48
C LYS A 425 -20.73 5.86 -10.36
N LEU A 426 -20.35 5.48 -9.14
CA LEU A 426 -21.21 5.57 -7.97
C LEU A 426 -21.26 6.99 -7.41
N GLN A 427 -20.29 7.87 -7.73
CA GLN A 427 -20.24 9.22 -7.19
C GLN A 427 -21.36 10.11 -7.76
N LYS A 428 -22.27 10.54 -6.89
CA LYS A 428 -23.40 11.44 -7.21
C LYS A 428 -23.02 12.91 -7.14
N PHE A 429 -21.74 13.21 -7.29
CA PHE A 429 -21.18 14.55 -7.24
C PHE A 429 -19.94 14.60 -8.13
N LYS A 430 -19.60 15.80 -8.59
CA LYS A 430 -18.34 16.02 -9.30
C LYS A 430 -17.19 16.11 -8.29
N PRO A 431 -16.12 15.30 -8.43
CA PRO A 431 -14.90 15.45 -7.66
C PRO A 431 -14.33 16.87 -7.76
N GLU A 432 -13.88 17.41 -6.63
CA GLU A 432 -13.32 18.75 -6.51
C GLU A 432 -12.06 18.69 -5.66
N LYS A 433 -11.02 19.45 -6.03
CA LYS A 433 -9.77 19.51 -5.27
C LYS A 433 -10.02 20.21 -3.92
N PRO A 434 -9.77 19.55 -2.77
CA PRO A 434 -9.80 20.21 -1.47
C PRO A 434 -8.72 21.30 -1.38
N SER A 435 -8.98 22.39 -0.66
CA SER A 435 -8.03 23.51 -0.53
C SER A 435 -6.69 23.10 0.11
N SER A 436 -6.71 22.12 1.02
CA SER A 436 -5.51 21.56 1.64
C SER A 436 -4.77 20.53 0.78
N ALA A 437 -5.41 19.98 -0.25
CA ALA A 437 -4.81 18.95 -1.10
C ALA A 437 -3.68 19.51 -1.97
N LYS A 438 -2.59 18.75 -2.08
CA LYS A 438 -1.44 19.09 -2.93
C LYS A 438 -1.41 18.20 -4.16
N GLU A 439 -0.97 18.77 -5.29
CA GLU A 439 -0.72 17.98 -6.49
C GLU A 439 0.48 17.06 -6.22
N VAL A 440 0.33 15.80 -6.60
CA VAL A 440 1.38 14.79 -6.48
C VAL A 440 1.72 14.28 -7.87
N CYS A 441 3.01 14.21 -8.16
CA CYS A 441 3.57 13.68 -9.39
C CYS A 441 4.84 12.88 -9.02
N ALA A 442 5.43 12.17 -9.99
CA ALA A 442 6.64 11.38 -9.74
C ALA A 442 7.77 12.26 -9.15
N GLY A 443 7.97 13.46 -9.69
CA GLY A 443 8.98 14.40 -9.19
C GLY A 443 8.77 14.81 -7.74
N SER A 444 7.55 15.19 -7.35
CA SER A 444 7.26 15.63 -5.98
C SER A 444 7.39 14.50 -4.96
N LEU A 445 6.95 13.29 -5.32
CA LEU A 445 7.03 12.13 -4.44
C LEU A 445 8.50 11.69 -4.24
N LEU A 446 9.28 11.56 -5.31
CA LEU A 446 10.69 11.15 -5.24
C LEU A 446 11.59 12.19 -4.56
N CYS A 447 11.18 13.46 -4.55
CA CYS A 447 11.84 14.53 -3.81
C CYS A 447 11.72 14.32 -2.28
N PHE A 448 10.62 13.73 -1.81
CA PHE A 448 10.41 13.36 -0.40
C PHE A 448 10.98 12.00 -0.02
N ALA A 449 11.14 11.09 -0.98
CA ALA A 449 11.68 9.76 -0.74
C ALA A 449 13.13 9.80 -0.23
N GLU A 450 13.43 8.97 0.76
CA GLU A 450 14.80 8.62 1.12
C GLU A 450 15.46 7.78 0.02
N GLN A 451 16.79 7.65 0.03
CA GLN A 451 17.51 6.97 -1.06
C GLN A 451 16.99 5.54 -1.29
N LYS A 452 16.81 4.75 -0.21
CA LYS A 452 16.30 3.38 -0.31
C LYS A 452 14.88 3.32 -0.86
N GLU A 453 14.02 4.25 -0.45
CA GLU A 453 12.65 4.36 -0.98
C GLU A 453 12.70 4.73 -2.47
N ARG A 454 13.50 5.74 -2.82
CA ARG A 454 13.69 6.23 -4.20
C ARG A 454 14.15 5.12 -5.14
N ASP A 455 15.13 4.32 -4.74
CA ASP A 455 15.65 3.23 -5.55
C ASP A 455 14.57 2.18 -5.86
N LEU A 456 13.75 1.82 -4.86
CA LEU A 456 12.64 0.88 -5.03
C LEU A 456 11.51 1.45 -5.91
N LEU A 457 11.15 2.72 -5.70
CA LEU A 457 10.14 3.42 -6.48
C LEU A 457 10.54 3.49 -7.95
N GLU A 458 11.78 3.89 -8.25
CA GLU A 458 12.29 3.98 -9.62
C GLU A 458 12.32 2.63 -10.33
N ARG A 459 12.63 1.54 -9.62
CA ARG A 459 12.60 0.18 -10.19
C ARG A 459 11.20 -0.30 -10.55
N SER A 460 10.18 0.22 -9.88
CA SER A 460 8.78 -0.02 -10.22
C SER A 460 8.21 1.04 -11.18
N ARG A 461 9.08 1.81 -11.86
CA ARG A 461 8.64 2.86 -12.76
C ARG A 461 7.93 2.30 -14.00
N VAL A 462 6.71 2.77 -14.29
CA VAL A 462 6.08 2.58 -15.60
C VAL A 462 6.75 3.54 -16.58
N VAL A 463 7.58 2.98 -17.46
CA VAL A 463 8.38 3.76 -18.43
C VAL A 463 7.60 4.08 -19.70
N VAL A 464 6.69 3.18 -20.12
CA VAL A 464 5.93 3.32 -21.36
C VAL A 464 4.44 3.14 -21.06
N PRO A 465 3.57 4.07 -21.53
CA PRO A 465 2.13 3.88 -21.48
C PRO A 465 1.71 2.56 -22.14
N SER A 466 0.66 1.93 -21.64
CA SER A 466 0.15 0.70 -22.26
C SER A 466 -0.40 1.02 -23.65
N LEU A 467 0.16 0.38 -24.68
CA LEU A 467 -0.44 0.36 -26.03
C LEU A 467 -1.59 -0.64 -26.10
N ASP A 468 -1.60 -1.63 -25.21
CA ASP A 468 -2.63 -2.64 -25.09
C ASP A 468 -3.80 -2.12 -24.26
N ARG A 469 -5.01 -2.52 -24.68
CA ARG A 469 -6.23 -2.27 -23.91
C ARG A 469 -6.20 -3.08 -22.60
N PRO A 470 -6.68 -2.51 -21.48
CA PRO A 470 -6.84 -3.28 -20.25
C PRO A 470 -7.76 -4.47 -20.50
N CYS A 471 -7.64 -5.54 -19.70
CA CYS A 471 -8.55 -6.68 -19.82
C CYS A 471 -10.02 -6.25 -19.62
N GLN A 472 -10.97 -7.03 -20.16
CA GLN A 472 -12.39 -6.76 -19.97
C GLN A 472 -12.84 -7.23 -18.58
N LEU A 473 -13.44 -6.34 -17.78
CA LEU A 473 -14.01 -6.68 -16.48
C LEU A 473 -15.16 -7.71 -16.66
N PRO A 474 -15.23 -8.80 -15.87
CA PRO A 474 -16.37 -9.70 -15.94
C PRO A 474 -17.63 -9.03 -15.39
N ASP A 475 -18.78 -9.31 -15.99
CA ASP A 475 -20.07 -8.81 -15.51
C ASP A 475 -20.36 -9.25 -14.08
N ALA A 476 -21.15 -8.46 -13.35
CA ALA A 476 -21.63 -8.83 -12.04
C ALA A 476 -22.42 -10.15 -12.12
N ASP A 477 -22.07 -11.12 -11.27
CA ASP A 477 -22.78 -12.39 -11.17
C ASP A 477 -22.72 -12.87 -9.71
N ARG A 478 -23.73 -12.43 -8.94
CA ARG A 478 -23.85 -12.74 -7.52
C ARG A 478 -24.00 -14.24 -7.27
N ASN A 479 -24.77 -14.94 -8.12
CA ASN A 479 -24.99 -16.38 -8.01
C ASN A 479 -23.70 -17.17 -8.23
N ARG A 480 -22.84 -16.74 -9.16
CA ARG A 480 -21.52 -17.36 -9.36
C ARG A 480 -20.60 -17.13 -8.16
N LEU A 481 -20.55 -15.93 -7.60
CA LEU A 481 -19.77 -15.67 -6.38
C LEU A 481 -20.26 -16.50 -5.19
N GLU A 482 -21.58 -16.60 -4.99
CA GLU A 482 -22.17 -17.42 -3.92
C GLU A 482 -21.87 -18.91 -4.10
N ARG A 483 -21.97 -19.43 -5.33
CA ARG A 483 -21.54 -20.81 -5.64
C ARG A 483 -20.06 -21.04 -5.35
N LEU A 484 -19.20 -20.08 -5.71
CA LEU A 484 -17.77 -20.14 -5.44
C LEU A 484 -17.49 -20.18 -3.93
N ILE A 485 -18.12 -19.31 -3.15
CA ILE A 485 -18.00 -19.28 -1.68
C ILE A 485 -18.44 -20.63 -1.10
N GLN A 486 -19.60 -21.15 -1.52
CA GLN A 486 -20.10 -22.43 -1.03
C GLN A 486 -19.19 -23.60 -1.41
N GLN A 487 -18.63 -23.60 -2.63
CA GLN A 487 -17.66 -24.60 -3.07
C GLN A 487 -16.39 -24.57 -2.22
N LYS A 488 -15.88 -23.38 -1.89
CA LYS A 488 -14.73 -23.23 -0.99
C LYS A 488 -15.03 -23.78 0.40
N LYS A 489 -16.18 -23.39 1.00
CA LYS A 489 -16.62 -23.86 2.32
C LYS A 489 -16.73 -25.38 2.35
N LYS A 490 -17.44 -25.98 1.39
CA LYS A 490 -17.57 -27.45 1.25
C LYS A 490 -16.21 -28.16 1.11
N THR A 491 -15.28 -27.59 0.35
CA THR A 491 -13.95 -28.19 0.16
C THR A 491 -13.13 -28.16 1.45
N ILE A 492 -13.21 -27.08 2.23
CA ILE A 492 -12.56 -26.96 3.54
C ILE A 492 -13.18 -27.95 4.53
N GLU A 493 -14.50 -28.05 4.60
CA GLU A 493 -15.22 -29.03 5.44
C GLU A 493 -14.84 -30.47 5.09
N ASN A 494 -14.73 -30.78 3.80
CA ASN A 494 -14.27 -32.09 3.35
C ASN A 494 -12.84 -32.40 3.85
N VAL A 495 -11.92 -31.41 3.86
CA VAL A 495 -10.58 -31.60 4.43
C VAL A 495 -10.65 -31.89 5.92
N ARG A 496 -11.42 -31.11 6.68
CA ARG A 496 -11.63 -31.35 8.12
C ARG A 496 -12.19 -32.74 8.39
N TYR A 497 -13.14 -33.20 7.59
CA TYR A 497 -13.68 -34.55 7.70
C TYR A 497 -12.63 -35.65 7.43
N MET A 498 -11.77 -35.44 6.42
CA MET A 498 -10.65 -36.34 6.14
C MET A 498 -9.62 -36.38 7.28
N GLU A 499 -9.39 -35.25 7.96
CA GLU A 499 -8.55 -35.15 9.16
C GLU A 499 -9.12 -35.98 10.32
N MET A 500 -10.39 -35.77 10.66
CA MET A 500 -11.08 -36.50 11.75
C MET A 500 -11.05 -38.02 11.54
N LYS A 501 -11.38 -38.49 10.33
CA LYS A 501 -11.38 -39.93 10.01
C LYS A 501 -10.02 -40.60 10.17
N ARG A 502 -8.92 -39.88 9.97
CA ARG A 502 -7.57 -40.42 10.14
C ARG A 502 -7.21 -40.53 11.62
N THR A 503 -7.60 -39.55 12.44
CA THR A 503 -7.43 -39.60 13.89
C THR A 503 -8.16 -40.82 14.48
N GLU A 504 -9.40 -41.09 14.05
CA GLU A 504 -10.16 -42.27 14.50
C GLU A 504 -9.50 -43.62 14.12
N ARG A 505 -8.87 -43.69 12.94
CA ARG A 505 -8.17 -44.91 12.47
C ARG A 505 -6.80 -45.12 13.10
N GLY A 506 -6.16 -44.07 13.61
CA GLY A 506 -4.88 -44.16 14.32
C GLY A 506 -5.02 -44.44 15.83
N SER A 507 -6.23 -44.32 16.38
CA SER A 507 -6.55 -44.62 17.78
C SER A 507 -7.18 -46.02 17.99
N ARG A 508 -7.31 -46.80 16.92
CA ARG A 508 -7.62 -48.23 16.94
C ARG A 508 -6.38 -49.00 16.51
#